data_AF-A0A951AA68-F1
#
_entry.id   AF-A0A951AA68-F1
#
_cell.length_a   1.000
_cell.length_b   1.000
_cell.length_c   1.000
_cell.angle_alpha   90.00
_cell.angle_beta   90.00
_cell.angle_gamma   90.00
#
_symmetry.space_group_name_H-M   'P 1'
#
loop_
_entity.id
_entity.type
_entity.pdbx_description
1 polymer ?
#
loop_
_entity_poly.entity_id
_entity_poly.type
_entity_poly.pdbx_seq_one_letter_code
_entity_poly.pdbx_strand_id
1 'polypeptide(L)'
;MTKAKAAADLVLRYLTARALFRQTAWDMPSDLEWRIRRGMRHLPGGVIINEVLLMPEPAIIYDREDPRFWSAIIGGETGAIDMNPDEQQQVREFVVSDAEWNLPVPPSDARPGIWQKLSRAAFGMAGR
;
A
#
# COMPACT_ATOMS: atom_id res chain seq x y z
N MET A 1 5.65 -7.15 17.41
CA MET A 1 5.48 -5.86 16.71
C MET A 1 4.56 -4.95 17.54
N THR A 2 4.78 -3.63 17.61
CA THR A 2 3.82 -2.73 18.28
C THR A 2 2.63 -2.43 17.35
N LYS A 3 1.45 -2.12 17.91
CA LYS A 3 0.26 -1.75 17.12
C LYS A 3 0.52 -0.55 16.18
N ALA A 4 1.28 0.45 16.65
CA ALA A 4 1.66 1.60 15.85
C ALA A 4 2.63 1.24 14.71
N LYS A 5 3.56 0.32 14.96
CA LYS A 5 4.47 -0.20 13.94
C LYS A 5 3.71 -0.96 12.85
N ALA A 6 2.77 -1.83 13.24
CA ALA A 6 1.93 -2.58 12.31
C ALA A 6 1.12 -1.65 11.39
N ALA A 7 0.53 -0.60 11.95
CA ALA A 7 -0.21 0.39 11.17
C ALA A 7 0.70 1.23 10.27
N ALA A 8 1.90 1.60 10.74
CA ALA A 8 2.89 2.29 9.92
C ALA A 8 3.31 1.43 8.71
N ASP A 9 3.57 0.14 8.93
CA ASP A 9 3.95 -0.81 7.87
C ASP A 9 2.81 -0.98 6.86
N LEU A 10 1.56 -1.11 7.32
CA LEU A 10 0.38 -1.16 6.45
C LEU A 10 0.23 0.11 5.59
N VAL A 11 0.31 1.29 6.21
CA VAL A 11 0.23 2.58 5.52
C VAL A 11 1.36 2.71 4.50
N LEU A 12 2.55 2.25 4.84
CA LEU A 12 3.68 2.27 3.93
C LEU A 12 3.47 1.34 2.72
N ARG A 13 2.99 0.11 2.93
CA ARG A 13 2.65 -0.81 1.81
C ARG A 13 1.61 -0.22 0.90
N TYR A 14 0.56 0.36 1.47
CA TYR A 14 -0.53 1.01 0.74
C TYR A 14 -0.01 2.17 -0.12
N LEU A 15 0.74 3.11 0.47
CA LEU A 15 1.26 4.28 -0.25
C LEU A 15 2.26 3.89 -1.34
N THR A 16 3.06 2.86 -1.09
CA THR A 16 3.99 2.30 -2.09
C THR A 16 3.23 1.71 -3.27
N ALA A 17 2.22 0.87 -3.01
CA ALA A 17 1.38 0.29 -4.06
C ALA A 17 0.66 1.38 -4.87
N ARG A 18 0.13 2.41 -4.21
CA ARG A 18 -0.55 3.55 -4.84
C ARG A 18 0.39 4.32 -5.77
N ALA A 19 1.57 4.69 -5.26
CA ALA A 19 2.55 5.45 -6.03
C ALA A 19 2.97 4.70 -7.30
N LEU A 20 3.15 3.39 -7.18
CA LEU A 20 3.54 2.54 -8.29
C LEU A 20 2.40 2.35 -9.30
N PHE A 21 1.16 2.22 -8.82
CA PHE A 21 -0.02 2.20 -9.68
C PHE A 21 -0.17 3.49 -10.49
N ARG A 22 0.02 4.64 -9.83
CA ARG A 22 -0.08 5.96 -10.45
C ARG A 22 1.18 6.41 -11.18
N GLN A 23 2.28 5.64 -11.10
CA GLN A 23 3.58 5.98 -11.66
C GLN A 23 4.07 7.36 -11.20
N THR A 24 3.81 7.68 -9.93
CA THR A 24 4.20 8.95 -9.32
C THR A 24 5.46 8.76 -8.49
N ALA A 25 6.31 9.79 -8.44
CA ALA A 25 7.41 9.83 -7.49
C ALA A 25 6.87 9.74 -6.06
N TRP A 26 7.56 8.96 -5.22
CA TRP A 26 7.16 8.73 -3.84
C TRP A 26 8.38 8.66 -2.95
N ASP A 27 8.39 9.54 -1.94
CA ASP A 27 9.38 9.54 -0.88
C ASP A 27 8.75 8.92 0.37
N MET A 28 9.40 7.87 0.87
CA MET A 28 8.95 7.16 2.07
C MET A 28 8.99 8.10 3.30
N PRO A 29 7.86 8.34 3.98
CA PRO A 29 7.87 9.12 5.21
C PRO A 29 8.49 8.28 6.34
N SER A 30 9.61 8.73 6.86
CA SER A 30 10.38 8.03 7.90
C SER A 30 9.76 8.12 9.31
N ASP A 31 8.72 8.95 9.48
CA ASP A 31 8.14 9.28 10.78
C ASP A 31 6.72 8.73 10.99
N LEU A 32 6.23 7.85 10.12
CA LEU A 32 4.87 7.27 10.21
C LEU A 32 4.59 6.62 11.57
N GLU A 33 5.48 5.75 12.05
CA GLU A 33 5.30 5.10 13.36
C GLU A 33 5.23 6.12 14.50
N TRP A 34 6.06 7.17 14.44
CA TRP A 34 6.06 8.24 15.43
C TRP A 34 4.75 9.05 15.40
N ARG A 35 4.25 9.42 14.21
CA ARG A 35 2.98 10.14 14.05
C ARG A 35 1.81 9.34 14.58
N ILE A 36 1.75 8.05 14.27
CA ILE A 36 0.69 7.15 14.73
C ILE A 36 0.74 6.97 16.25
N ARG A 37 1.93 6.81 16.84
CA ARG A 37 2.09 6.77 18.31
C ARG A 37 1.58 8.03 19.01
N ARG A 38 1.58 9.17 18.32
CA ARG A 38 1.10 10.47 18.83
C ARG A 38 -0.38 10.71 18.56
N GLY A 39 -1.09 9.74 17.98
CA GLY A 39 -2.52 9.83 17.68
C GLY A 39 -2.85 10.65 16.44
N MET A 40 -1.91 10.78 15.50
CA MET A 40 -2.21 11.47 14.24
C MET A 40 -3.06 10.58 13.33
N ARG A 41 -4.29 11.01 13.07
CA ARG A 41 -5.23 10.33 12.16
C ARG A 41 -4.99 10.63 10.69
N HIS A 42 -4.51 11.84 10.40
CA HIS A 42 -4.22 12.28 9.05
C HIS A 42 -2.73 12.09 8.80
N LEU A 43 -2.42 11.14 7.92
CA LEU A 43 -1.06 10.77 7.58
C LEU A 43 -0.68 11.38 6.22
N PRO A 44 0.63 11.42 5.89
CA PRO A 44 1.11 11.82 4.58
C PRO A 44 0.38 11.11 3.43
N GLY A 45 0.26 11.79 2.29
CA GLY A 45 -0.47 11.28 1.13
C GLY A 45 -1.98 11.21 1.31
N GLY A 46 -2.56 12.00 2.23
CA GLY A 46 -4.02 12.07 2.41
C GLY A 46 -4.67 10.83 3.03
N VAL A 47 -3.87 9.90 3.57
CA VAL A 47 -4.32 8.67 4.21
C VAL A 47 -4.90 8.97 5.59
N ILE A 48 -6.08 8.43 5.86
CA ILE A 48 -6.76 8.55 7.14
C ILE A 48 -6.78 7.18 7.83
N ILE A 49 -6.38 7.14 9.09
CA ILE A 49 -6.42 5.92 9.91
C ILE A 49 -7.39 5.99 11.09
N ASN A 50 -7.91 4.84 11.50
CA ASN A 50 -8.70 4.68 12.72
C ASN A 50 -7.80 4.33 13.92
N GLU A 51 -7.87 5.12 14.99
CA GLU A 51 -7.13 4.87 16.24
C GLU A 51 -7.72 3.73 17.08
N VAL A 52 -9.02 3.45 16.94
CA VAL A 52 -9.77 2.57 17.85
C VAL A 52 -9.52 1.08 17.56
N LEU A 53 -9.14 0.75 16.32
CA LEU A 53 -8.95 -0.62 15.84
C LEU A 53 -7.58 -0.75 15.15
N LEU A 54 -6.51 -0.71 15.93
CA LEU A 54 -5.22 -1.24 15.51
C LEU A 54 -5.23 -2.78 15.64
N MET A 55 -6.20 -3.40 14.98
CA MET A 55 -6.47 -4.84 14.86
C MET A 55 -6.43 -5.20 13.35
N PRO A 56 -6.39 -6.47 12.92
CA PRO A 56 -5.81 -6.88 11.63
C PRO A 56 -6.63 -6.54 10.37
N GLU A 57 -7.76 -5.84 10.52
CA GLU A 57 -8.53 -5.27 9.40
C GLU A 57 -8.21 -3.78 9.25
N PRO A 58 -8.23 -3.22 8.03
CA PRO A 58 -7.31 -2.16 7.67
C PRO A 58 -7.48 -0.92 8.55
N ALA A 59 -6.40 -0.54 9.24
CA ALA A 59 -6.36 0.71 9.99
C ALA A 59 -6.63 1.92 9.08
N ILE A 60 -6.41 1.80 7.76
CA ILE A 60 -6.68 2.83 6.76
C ILE A 60 -8.18 2.87 6.44
N ILE A 61 -8.86 3.92 6.89
CA ILE A 61 -10.30 4.09 6.66
C ILE A 61 -10.63 4.89 5.40
N TYR A 62 -9.67 5.66 4.89
CA TYR A 62 -9.86 6.42 3.67
C TYR A 62 -8.55 6.95 3.08
N ASP A 63 -8.54 7.20 1.78
CA ASP A 63 -7.51 7.98 1.09
C ASP A 63 -8.18 9.16 0.37
N ARG A 64 -7.81 10.38 0.76
CA ARG A 64 -8.36 11.60 0.16
C ARG A 64 -7.77 11.91 -1.21
N GLU A 65 -6.55 11.45 -1.49
CA GLU A 65 -5.86 11.74 -2.75
C GLU A 65 -6.20 10.71 -3.82
N ASP A 66 -6.50 9.47 -3.43
CA ASP A 66 -6.94 8.43 -4.36
C ASP A 66 -8.07 7.53 -3.80
N PRO A 67 -9.30 8.04 -3.72
CA PRO A 67 -10.44 7.30 -3.19
C PRO A 67 -10.76 6.01 -3.96
N ARG A 68 -10.51 6.00 -5.27
CA ARG A 68 -10.77 4.83 -6.14
C ARG A 68 -9.77 3.71 -5.87
N PHE A 69 -8.49 4.04 -5.75
CA PHE A 69 -7.47 3.06 -5.39
C PHE A 69 -7.71 2.50 -3.98
N TRP A 70 -8.06 3.36 -3.02
CA TRP A 70 -8.47 2.89 -1.70
C TRP A 70 -9.65 1.92 -1.76
N SER A 71 -10.70 2.26 -2.51
CA SER A 71 -11.89 1.40 -2.63
C SER A 71 -11.52 0.03 -3.23
N ALA A 72 -10.68 0.01 -4.25
CA ALA A 72 -10.22 -1.22 -4.88
C ALA A 72 -9.37 -2.11 -3.95
N ILE A 73 -8.40 -1.52 -3.26
CA ILE A 73 -7.37 -2.27 -2.54
C ILE A 73 -7.77 -2.54 -1.09
N ILE A 74 -8.27 -1.52 -0.39
CA ILE A 74 -8.68 -1.62 1.02
C ILE A 74 -10.17 -2.01 1.10
N GLY A 75 -11.04 -1.30 0.36
CA GLY A 75 -12.48 -1.57 0.31
C GLY A 75 -12.87 -2.89 -0.37
N GLY A 76 -12.01 -3.41 -1.25
CA GLY A 76 -12.26 -4.65 -2.00
C GLY A 76 -13.23 -4.49 -3.18
N GLU A 77 -13.53 -3.27 -3.61
CA GLU A 77 -14.45 -3.00 -4.71
C GLU A 77 -13.82 -3.42 -6.05
N THR A 78 -14.42 -4.40 -6.72
CA THR A 78 -14.01 -4.80 -8.07
C THR A 78 -14.44 -3.75 -9.10
N GLY A 79 -13.53 -3.34 -9.98
CA GLY A 79 -13.82 -2.38 -11.04
C GLY A 79 -13.73 -0.90 -10.63
N ALA A 80 -13.38 -0.60 -9.38
CA ALA A 80 -13.11 0.78 -8.93
C ALA A 80 -11.88 1.40 -9.63
N ILE A 81 -10.96 0.56 -10.13
CA ILE A 81 -9.80 0.93 -10.93
C ILE A 81 -9.71 0.05 -12.17
N ASP A 82 -9.05 0.56 -13.21
CA ASP A 82 -8.75 -0.19 -14.44
C ASP A 82 -7.54 -1.11 -14.17
N MET A 83 -7.82 -2.30 -13.65
CA MET A 83 -6.86 -3.34 -13.33
C MET A 83 -7.53 -4.71 -13.48
N ASN A 84 -6.79 -5.72 -13.95
CA ASN A 84 -7.27 -7.10 -13.95
C ASN A 84 -7.63 -7.54 -12.51
N PRO A 85 -8.78 -8.18 -12.27
CA PRO A 85 -9.16 -8.68 -10.94
C PRO A 85 -8.07 -9.52 -10.23
N ASP A 86 -7.35 -10.38 -10.95
CA ASP A 86 -6.28 -11.19 -10.35
C ASP A 86 -5.09 -10.32 -9.89
N GLU A 87 -4.73 -9.31 -10.69
CA GLU A 87 -3.68 -8.35 -10.33
C GLU A 87 -4.13 -7.48 -9.15
N GLN A 88 -5.40 -7.05 -9.12
CA GLN A 88 -5.98 -6.30 -8.01
C GLN A 88 -5.91 -7.11 -6.71
N GLN A 89 -6.25 -8.40 -6.78
CA GLN A 89 -6.18 -9.30 -5.63
C GLN A 89 -4.75 -9.47 -5.13
N GLN A 90 -3.78 -9.64 -6.02
CA GLN A 90 -2.35 -9.70 -5.65
C GLN A 90 -1.85 -8.41 -5.00
N VAL A 91 -2.27 -7.23 -5.50
CA VAL A 91 -1.94 -5.94 -4.85
C VAL A 91 -2.59 -5.83 -3.48
N ARG A 92 -3.85 -6.26 -3.35
CA ARG A 92 -4.55 -6.31 -2.06
C ARG A 92 -3.85 -7.22 -1.07
N GLU A 93 -3.45 -8.41 -1.48
CA GLU A 93 -2.69 -9.36 -0.65
C GLU A 93 -1.36 -8.77 -0.21
N PHE A 94 -0.63 -8.12 -1.13
CA PHE A 94 0.59 -7.41 -0.79
C PHE A 94 0.35 -6.33 0.27
N VAL A 95 -0.71 -5.52 0.16
CA VAL A 95 -0.97 -4.43 1.10
C VAL A 95 -1.43 -4.93 2.47
N VAL A 96 -2.41 -5.85 2.48
CA VAL A 96 -3.15 -6.26 3.69
C VAL A 96 -2.45 -7.39 4.45
N SER A 97 -1.63 -8.21 3.79
CA SER A 97 -0.92 -9.31 4.45
C SER A 97 0.13 -8.80 5.45
N ASP A 98 0.24 -9.50 6.59
CA ASP A 98 1.29 -9.31 7.60
C ASP A 98 2.57 -10.12 7.27
N ALA A 99 2.61 -10.81 6.12
CA ALA A 99 3.79 -11.54 5.68
C ALA A 99 4.96 -10.60 5.41
N GLU A 100 6.19 -11.09 5.62
CA GLU A 100 7.43 -10.41 5.21
C GLU A 100 7.25 -9.82 3.80
N TRP A 101 7.69 -8.58 3.62
CA TRP A 101 7.53 -7.75 2.42
C TRP A 101 8.13 -8.41 1.16
N ASN A 102 7.46 -9.44 0.67
CA ASN A 102 7.78 -10.09 -0.58
C ASN A 102 6.84 -9.49 -1.60
N LEU A 103 7.40 -8.63 -2.46
CA LEU A 103 6.69 -8.17 -3.66
C LEU A 103 6.26 -9.42 -4.45
N PRO A 104 4.97 -9.55 -4.81
CA PRO A 104 4.51 -10.62 -5.67
C PRO A 104 5.38 -10.72 -6.92
N VAL A 105 5.98 -11.90 -7.12
CA VAL A 105 6.71 -12.22 -8.35
C VAL A 105 5.66 -12.39 -9.44
N PRO A 106 5.72 -11.63 -10.55
CA PRO A 106 4.77 -11.81 -11.63
C PRO A 106 4.81 -13.25 -12.13
N PRO A 107 3.65 -13.84 -12.51
CA PRO A 107 3.66 -15.08 -13.27
C PRO A 107 4.53 -14.89 -14.52
N SER A 108 5.36 -15.89 -14.84
CA SER A 108 6.35 -15.83 -15.93
C SER A 108 5.76 -15.50 -17.31
N ASP A 109 4.44 -15.62 -17.48
CA ASP A 109 3.71 -15.38 -18.73
C ASP A 109 2.86 -14.09 -18.72
N ALA A 110 2.95 -13.28 -17.66
CA ALA A 110 2.26 -11.99 -17.62
C ALA A 110 2.94 -11.00 -18.58
N ARG A 111 2.13 -10.43 -19.50
CA ARG A 111 2.48 -9.19 -20.25
C ARG A 111 3.07 -8.15 -19.27
N PRO A 112 3.84 -7.15 -19.73
CA PRO A 112 4.46 -6.15 -18.85
C PRO A 112 3.40 -5.39 -18.02
N GLY A 113 3.05 -6.00 -16.90
CA GLY A 113 2.06 -5.55 -15.95
C GLY A 113 2.76 -4.81 -14.83
N ILE A 114 1.96 -4.35 -13.88
CA ILE A 114 2.42 -3.46 -12.82
C ILE A 114 3.54 -4.10 -11.99
N TRP A 115 3.55 -5.43 -11.86
CA TRP A 115 4.57 -6.24 -11.19
C TRP A 115 5.99 -6.11 -11.75
N GLN A 116 6.15 -5.90 -13.06
CA GLN A 116 7.46 -5.65 -13.66
C GLN A 116 7.95 -4.22 -13.36
N LYS A 117 7.02 -3.28 -13.14
CA LYS A 117 7.33 -1.91 -12.67
C LYS A 117 7.60 -1.87 -11.17
N LEU A 118 6.83 -2.62 -10.38
CA LEU A 118 6.98 -2.78 -8.92
C LEU A 118 8.36 -3.37 -8.57
N SER A 119 8.78 -4.42 -9.28
CA SER A 119 10.10 -5.03 -9.08
C SER A 119 11.25 -4.11 -9.51
N ARG A 120 11.17 -3.43 -10.65
CA ARG A 120 12.22 -2.46 -11.07
C ARG A 120 12.38 -1.26 -10.13
N ALA A 121 11.30 -0.74 -9.57
CA ALA A 121 11.38 0.39 -8.62
C ALA A 121 12.02 0.00 -7.28
N ALA A 122 11.76 -1.22 -6.80
CA ALA A 122 12.34 -1.72 -5.55
C ALA A 122 13.84 -2.08 -5.69
N PHE A 123 14.25 -2.63 -6.84
CA PHE A 123 15.65 -2.98 -7.09
C PHE A 123 16.50 -1.84 -7.69
N GLY A 124 15.88 -0.73 -8.11
CA GLY A 124 16.57 0.45 -8.67
C GLY A 124 17.27 1.36 -7.66
N MET A 125 17.07 1.16 -6.36
CA MET A 125 17.74 1.92 -5.28
C MET A 125 18.95 1.20 -4.66
N ALA A 126 19.36 0.04 -5.18
CA ALA A 126 20.52 -0.72 -4.69
C ALA A 126 21.75 -0.63 -5.61
N GLY A 127 21.84 0.39 -6.47
CA GLY A 127 22.95 0.51 -7.41
C GLY A 127 23.08 1.92 -7.97
N ARG A 128 23.73 2.81 -7.22
CA ARG A 128 24.64 3.82 -7.74
C ARG A 128 25.59 4.30 -6.66
#